data_AF-A0A959E5A4-F1
#
_entry.id   AF-A0A959E5A4-F1
#
_cell.length_a   1.000
_cell.length_b   1.000
_cell.length_c   1.000
_cell.angle_alpha   90.00
_cell.angle_beta   90.00
_cell.angle_gamma   90.00
#
_symmetry.space_group_name_H-M   'P 1'
#
loop_
_entity.id
_entity.type
_entity.pdbx_description
1 polymer ?
#
loop_
_entity_poly.entity_id
_entity_poly.type
_entity_poly.pdbx_seq_one_letter_code
_entity_poly.pdbx_strand_id
1 'polypeptide(L)'
;NGHANTISGAVLGMDAGLMRTKVYAALKLLGTNANSWDAWLVHNGMKTLALRMERHCDNAQALAEFLEQHPKVARVNYLSLPSHPDHELAKRQMRRFGGMLSFELKGGLAAAHAFINRLELCTLAPTLGDVDTLVMHPVSMSHMNVPKEIREAAGITDGLVRISVGIEDAADLIGDVGGALEG
;
A
#
# COMPACT_ATOMS: atom_id res chain seq x y z
N ASN A 1 -7.23 -11.23 -1.20
CA ASN A 1 -8.66 -10.88 -1.10
C ASN A 1 -8.93 -9.60 -1.87
N GLY A 2 -8.43 -8.46 -1.41
CA GLY A 2 -8.50 -7.17 -2.11
C GLY A 2 -9.88 -6.53 -2.14
N HIS A 3 -10.74 -6.85 -1.17
CA HIS A 3 -12.10 -6.34 -1.02
C HIS A 3 -12.41 -6.00 0.45
N ALA A 4 -11.39 -5.82 1.29
CA ALA A 4 -11.49 -5.41 2.70
C ALA A 4 -12.42 -6.27 3.59
N ASN A 5 -12.72 -7.51 3.20
CA ASN A 5 -13.80 -8.30 3.83
C ASN A 5 -13.37 -9.64 4.42
N THR A 6 -12.06 -9.90 4.52
CA THR A 6 -11.52 -11.09 5.18
C THR A 6 -10.07 -10.89 5.60
N ILE A 7 -9.64 -11.61 6.64
CA ILE A 7 -8.24 -11.71 7.06
C ILE A 7 -7.79 -13.14 6.76
N SER A 8 -6.76 -13.30 5.94
CA SER A 8 -6.27 -14.61 5.53
C SER A 8 -4.79 -14.56 5.16
N GLY A 9 -4.07 -15.65 5.41
CA GLY A 9 -2.67 -15.82 5.04
C GLY A 9 -2.47 -17.04 4.14
N ALA A 10 -1.38 -17.04 3.37
CA ALA A 10 -0.98 -18.18 2.56
C ALA A 10 0.54 -18.39 2.65
N VAL A 11 0.96 -19.65 2.64
CA VAL A 11 2.38 -20.04 2.58
C VAL A 11 2.54 -20.98 1.39
N LEU A 12 3.44 -20.62 0.48
CA LEU A 12 3.77 -21.37 -0.73
C LEU A 12 5.27 -21.62 -0.73
N GLY A 13 5.71 -22.84 -1.04
CA GLY A 13 7.11 -23.21 -1.05
C GLY A 13 7.42 -24.25 -2.12
N MET A 14 8.61 -24.14 -2.73
CA MET A 14 9.06 -25.07 -3.77
C MET A 14 9.55 -26.41 -3.19
N ASP A 15 10.04 -26.42 -1.94
CA ASP A 15 10.43 -27.65 -1.25
C ASP A 15 9.18 -28.39 -0.74
N ALA A 16 8.68 -29.31 -1.56
CA ALA A 16 7.52 -30.13 -1.21
C ALA A 16 7.76 -31.00 0.05
N GLY A 17 8.99 -31.40 0.33
CA GLY A 17 9.34 -32.18 1.52
C GLY A 17 9.18 -31.35 2.79
N LEU A 18 9.71 -30.14 2.80
CA LEU A 18 9.54 -29.18 3.89
C LEU A 18 8.06 -28.80 4.08
N MET A 19 7.35 -28.52 3.00
CA MET A 19 5.93 -28.14 3.04
C MET A 19 5.06 -29.24 3.64
N ARG A 20 5.29 -30.51 3.26
CA ARG A 20 4.52 -31.67 3.76
C ARG A 20 4.87 -32.07 5.18
N THR A 21 6.05 -31.71 5.67
CA THR A 21 6.54 -32.10 7.00
C THR A 21 6.37 -30.95 7.99
N LYS A 22 7.36 -30.06 8.09
CA LYS A 22 7.42 -29.03 9.14
C LYS A 22 6.29 -28.01 9.02
N VAL A 23 6.00 -27.54 7.79
CA VAL A 23 4.97 -26.52 7.57
C VAL A 23 3.58 -27.09 7.83
N TYR A 24 3.25 -28.26 7.28
CA TYR A 24 1.97 -28.91 7.53
C TYR A 24 1.78 -29.30 9.00
N ALA A 25 2.83 -29.79 9.67
CA ALA A 25 2.78 -30.09 11.10
C ALA A 25 2.48 -28.83 11.92
N ALA A 26 3.14 -27.69 11.63
CA ALA A 26 2.86 -26.43 12.31
C ALA A 26 1.41 -25.96 12.08
N LEU A 27 0.92 -26.01 10.83
CA LEU A 27 -0.46 -25.66 10.50
C LEU A 27 -1.47 -26.51 11.29
N LYS A 28 -1.26 -27.83 11.33
CA LYS A 28 -2.15 -28.77 12.00
C LYS A 28 -2.13 -28.63 13.53
N LEU A 29 -0.94 -28.45 14.12
CA LEU A 29 -0.77 -28.42 15.57
C LEU A 29 -1.14 -27.06 16.18
N LEU A 30 -0.90 -25.97 15.46
CA LEU A 30 -1.24 -24.61 15.92
C LEU A 30 -2.67 -24.20 15.54
N GLY A 31 -3.31 -24.91 14.61
CA GLY A 31 -4.68 -24.62 14.18
C GLY A 31 -4.82 -23.30 13.43
N THR A 32 -3.76 -22.84 12.75
CA THR A 32 -3.71 -21.54 12.06
C THR A 32 -4.32 -21.58 10.64
N ASN A 33 -5.20 -22.54 10.36
CA ASN A 33 -5.87 -22.64 9.07
C ASN A 33 -7.00 -21.62 8.94
N ALA A 34 -7.21 -21.11 7.72
CA ALA A 34 -8.37 -20.28 7.41
C ALA A 34 -9.68 -21.07 7.58
N ASN A 35 -10.76 -20.39 7.98
CA ASN A 35 -12.10 -20.97 7.90
C ASN A 35 -12.57 -21.04 6.43
N SER A 36 -13.55 -21.89 6.15
CA SER A 36 -14.02 -22.14 4.78
C SER A 36 -14.65 -20.93 4.11
N TRP A 37 -15.29 -20.05 4.88
CA TRP A 37 -15.92 -18.84 4.37
C TRP A 37 -14.89 -17.81 3.91
N ASP A 38 -13.87 -17.55 4.73
CA ASP A 38 -12.75 -16.68 4.40
C ASP A 38 -11.96 -17.21 3.20
N ALA A 39 -11.72 -18.53 3.17
CA ALA A 39 -11.09 -19.17 2.01
C ALA A 39 -11.90 -18.95 0.72
N TRP A 40 -13.23 -19.02 0.79
CA TRP A 40 -14.12 -18.73 -0.34
C TRP A 40 -14.08 -17.24 -0.74
N LEU A 41 -14.06 -16.31 0.21
CA LEU A 41 -13.92 -14.87 -0.07
C LEU A 41 -12.58 -14.56 -0.75
N VAL A 42 -11.48 -15.15 -0.28
CA VAL A 42 -10.18 -15.05 -0.95
C VAL A 42 -10.26 -15.61 -2.37
N HIS A 43 -10.83 -16.80 -2.54
CA HIS A 43 -10.96 -17.45 -3.85
C HIS A 43 -11.78 -16.60 -4.83
N ASN A 44 -12.88 -15.98 -4.39
CA ASN A 44 -13.65 -15.06 -5.22
C ASN A 44 -12.84 -13.82 -5.60
N GLY A 45 -12.14 -13.20 -4.65
CA GLY A 45 -11.29 -12.04 -4.94
C GLY A 45 -10.13 -12.34 -5.90
N MET A 46 -9.65 -13.59 -5.95
CA MET A 46 -8.61 -14.01 -6.90
C MET A 46 -9.08 -13.97 -8.36
N LYS A 47 -10.38 -14.13 -8.62
CA LYS A 47 -10.93 -14.13 -9.99
C LYS A 47 -10.75 -12.78 -10.70
N THR A 48 -10.69 -11.68 -9.94
CA THR A 48 -10.48 -10.32 -10.46
C THR A 48 -9.07 -9.79 -10.19
N LEU A 49 -8.15 -10.63 -9.68
CA LEU A 49 -6.82 -10.17 -9.27
C LEU A 49 -6.05 -9.48 -10.39
N ALA A 50 -6.03 -10.06 -11.59
CA ALA A 50 -5.30 -9.49 -12.72
C ALA A 50 -5.84 -8.09 -13.09
N LEU A 51 -7.17 -7.95 -13.18
CA LEU A 51 -7.84 -6.70 -13.52
C LEU A 51 -7.59 -5.61 -12.46
N ARG A 52 -7.71 -5.97 -11.18
CA ARG A 52 -7.45 -5.05 -10.07
C ARG A 52 -6.00 -4.61 -10.05
N MET A 53 -5.05 -5.54 -10.20
CA MET A 53 -3.62 -5.21 -10.20
C MET A 53 -3.21 -4.33 -11.37
N GLU A 54 -3.81 -4.50 -12.55
CA GLU A 54 -3.60 -3.60 -13.68
C GLU A 54 -4.03 -2.18 -13.32
N ARG A 55 -5.27 -2.01 -12.85
CA ARG A 55 -5.81 -0.70 -12.48
C ARG A 55 -5.06 -0.05 -11.32
N HIS A 56 -4.72 -0.81 -10.27
CA HIS A 56 -3.89 -0.31 -9.17
C HIS A 56 -2.56 0.26 -9.65
N CYS A 57 -1.90 -0.44 -10.58
CA CYS A 57 -0.61 0.01 -11.09
C CYS A 57 -0.76 1.23 -12.02
N ASP A 58 -1.83 1.30 -12.83
CA ASP A 58 -2.11 2.47 -13.68
C ASP A 58 -2.40 3.71 -12.83
N ASN A 59 -3.28 3.59 -11.84
CA ASN A 59 -3.65 4.68 -10.96
C ASN A 59 -2.46 5.14 -10.12
N ALA A 60 -1.67 4.20 -9.58
CA ALA A 60 -0.47 4.53 -8.81
C ALA A 60 0.60 5.24 -9.63
N GLN A 61 0.78 4.85 -10.90
CA GLN A 61 1.67 5.58 -11.81
C GLN A 61 1.22 7.03 -12.01
N ALA A 62 -0.04 7.23 -12.38
CA ALA A 62 -0.59 8.56 -12.62
C ALA A 62 -0.51 9.45 -11.38
N LEU A 63 -0.84 8.88 -10.21
CA LEU A 63 -0.74 9.60 -8.94
C LEU A 63 0.71 9.92 -8.57
N ALA A 64 1.65 8.99 -8.77
CA ALA A 64 3.07 9.22 -8.46
C ALA A 64 3.66 10.37 -9.30
N GLU A 65 3.34 10.42 -10.60
CA GLU A 65 3.78 11.47 -11.50
C GLU A 65 3.19 12.83 -11.13
N PHE A 66 1.89 12.87 -10.77
CA PHE A 66 1.24 14.07 -10.25
C PHE A 66 1.93 14.57 -8.97
N LEU A 67 2.17 13.67 -8.01
CA LEU A 67 2.79 14.01 -6.73
C LEU A 67 4.25 14.48 -6.90
N GLU A 68 5.01 13.89 -7.83
CA GLU A 68 6.43 14.25 -8.05
C GLU A 68 6.57 15.70 -8.55
N GLN A 69 5.54 16.23 -9.22
CA GLN A 69 5.52 17.61 -9.72
C GLN A 69 4.91 18.61 -8.74
N HIS A 70 4.26 18.15 -7.66
CA HIS A 70 3.48 19.03 -6.79
C HIS A 70 4.37 19.82 -5.80
N PRO A 71 4.24 21.16 -5.70
CA PRO A 71 5.17 21.98 -4.92
C PRO A 71 5.14 21.75 -3.40
N LYS A 72 4.03 21.24 -2.85
CA LYS A 72 3.92 20.86 -1.43
C LYS A 72 4.50 19.47 -1.10
N VAL A 73 4.84 18.68 -2.11
CA VAL A 73 5.47 17.36 -1.95
C VAL A 73 6.99 17.55 -1.98
N ALA A 74 7.69 16.97 -1.00
CA ALA A 74 9.14 17.00 -0.90
C ALA A 74 9.79 15.83 -1.65
N ARG A 75 9.15 14.65 -1.60
CA ARG A 75 9.66 13.41 -2.18
C ARG A 75 8.51 12.44 -2.42
N VAL A 76 8.61 11.65 -3.50
CA VAL A 76 7.74 10.50 -3.77
C VAL A 76 8.60 9.24 -3.75
N ASN A 77 8.12 8.20 -3.06
CA ASN A 77 8.71 6.87 -3.03
C ASN A 77 7.79 5.93 -3.82
N TYR A 78 8.07 5.81 -5.12
CA TYR A 78 7.42 4.85 -5.99
C TYR A 78 8.43 4.23 -6.96
N LEU A 79 8.42 2.90 -7.07
CA LEU A 79 9.46 2.14 -7.80
C LEU A 79 9.50 2.44 -9.30
N SER A 80 8.43 2.99 -9.86
CA SER A 80 8.39 3.33 -11.29
C SER A 80 9.10 4.63 -11.62
N LEU A 81 9.33 5.51 -10.63
CA LEU A 81 9.94 6.80 -10.87
C LEU A 81 11.46 6.62 -11.06
N PRO A 82 12.07 7.23 -12.09
CA PRO A 82 13.52 7.18 -12.29
C PRO A 82 14.33 7.75 -11.12
N SER A 83 13.70 8.60 -10.31
CA SER A 83 14.26 9.17 -9.07
C SER A 83 14.41 8.13 -7.95
N HIS A 84 13.74 6.98 -8.04
CA HIS A 84 13.81 5.93 -7.03
C HIS A 84 15.11 5.10 -7.18
N PRO A 85 15.89 4.87 -6.09
CA PRO A 85 17.18 4.17 -6.17
C PRO A 85 17.07 2.74 -6.74
N ASP A 86 15.97 2.05 -6.43
CA ASP A 86 15.72 0.68 -6.90
C ASP A 86 14.96 0.60 -8.24
N HIS A 87 14.78 1.69 -8.98
CA HIS A 87 13.99 1.70 -10.23
C HIS A 87 14.47 0.65 -11.24
N GLU A 88 15.78 0.59 -11.49
CA GLU A 88 16.37 -0.36 -12.44
C GLU A 88 16.30 -1.82 -11.94
N LEU A 89 16.35 -2.04 -10.63
CA LEU A 89 16.12 -3.37 -10.07
C LEU A 89 14.65 -3.78 -10.22
N ALA A 90 13.72 -2.89 -9.90
CA ALA A 90 12.29 -3.10 -10.02
C ALA A 90 11.92 -3.46 -11.47
N LYS A 91 12.44 -2.73 -12.46
CA LYS A 91 12.22 -3.04 -13.89
C LYS A 91 12.70 -4.43 -14.30
N ARG A 92 13.78 -4.94 -13.70
CA ARG A 92 14.30 -6.28 -14.03
C ARG A 92 13.47 -7.41 -13.44
N GLN A 93 12.85 -7.21 -12.27
CA GLN A 93 12.21 -8.31 -11.52
C GLN A 93 10.68 -8.21 -11.42
N MET A 94 10.10 -7.03 -11.63
CA MET A 94 8.66 -6.79 -11.49
C MET A 94 8.01 -6.65 -12.86
N ARG A 95 6.82 -7.21 -13.04
CA ARG A 95 6.02 -6.99 -14.27
C ARG A 95 5.44 -5.57 -14.32
N ARG A 96 5.06 -5.05 -13.15
CA ARG A 96 4.52 -3.70 -12.90
C ARG A 96 4.93 -3.28 -11.48
N PHE A 97 4.86 -2.00 -11.17
CA PHE A 97 5.40 -1.43 -9.92
C PHE A 97 4.48 -1.50 -8.70
N GLY A 98 3.25 -2.01 -8.85
CA GLY A 98 2.29 -2.18 -7.76
C GLY A 98 1.44 -0.94 -7.48
N GLY A 99 0.44 -1.08 -6.62
CA GLY A 99 -0.47 0.00 -6.19
C GLY A 99 -0.04 0.73 -4.92
N MET A 100 1.19 0.50 -4.44
CA MET A 100 1.67 1.07 -3.19
C MET A 100 2.68 2.17 -3.48
N LEU A 101 2.48 3.34 -2.89
CA LEU A 101 3.49 4.40 -2.85
C LEU A 101 3.45 5.13 -1.51
N SER A 102 4.49 5.90 -1.22
CA SER A 102 4.49 6.88 -0.15
C SER A 102 5.06 8.20 -0.65
N PHE A 103 4.75 9.29 0.02
CA PHE A 103 5.29 10.60 -0.29
C PHE A 103 5.44 11.43 0.97
N GLU A 104 6.38 12.37 0.94
CA GLU A 104 6.68 13.24 2.07
C GLU A 104 6.15 14.65 1.81
N LEU A 105 5.35 15.16 2.74
CA LEU A 105 4.82 16.52 2.68
C LEU A 105 5.77 17.53 3.32
N LYS A 106 5.94 18.67 2.65
CA LYS A 106 6.58 19.84 3.24
C LYS A 106 5.67 20.36 4.36
N GLY A 107 6.25 20.59 5.54
CA GLY A 107 5.50 21.01 6.74
C GLY A 107 5.27 19.90 7.77
N GLY A 108 5.73 18.67 7.51
CA GLY A 108 5.79 17.60 8.50
C GLY A 108 4.41 17.17 9.02
N LEU A 109 4.35 16.86 10.33
CA LEU A 109 3.17 16.26 10.97
C LEU A 109 1.88 17.06 10.74
N ALA A 110 1.95 18.39 10.88
CA ALA A 110 0.79 19.25 10.73
C ALA A 110 0.25 19.22 9.30
N ALA A 111 1.14 19.24 8.30
CA ALA A 111 0.76 19.13 6.90
C ALA A 111 0.16 17.76 6.57
N ALA A 112 0.75 16.67 7.09
CA ALA A 112 0.23 15.33 6.90
C ALA A 112 -1.17 15.14 7.50
N HIS A 113 -1.40 15.63 8.72
CA HIS A 113 -2.73 15.58 9.33
C HIS A 113 -3.76 16.44 8.58
N ALA A 114 -3.39 17.65 8.19
CA ALA A 114 -4.30 18.53 7.45
C ALA A 114 -4.66 17.95 6.07
N PHE A 115 -3.69 17.37 5.37
CA PHE A 115 -3.91 16.68 4.10
C PHE A 115 -4.89 15.51 4.27
N ILE A 116 -4.61 14.57 5.20
CA ILE A 116 -5.45 13.38 5.39
C ILE A 116 -6.89 13.76 5.77
N ASN A 117 -7.07 14.77 6.63
CA ASN A 117 -8.39 15.19 7.09
C ASN A 117 -9.24 15.89 6.01
N ARG A 118 -8.64 16.23 4.85
CA ARG A 118 -9.33 16.89 3.73
C ARG A 118 -9.70 15.95 2.60
N LEU A 119 -9.21 14.72 2.62
CA LEU A 119 -9.57 13.72 1.62
C LEU A 119 -11.04 13.34 1.78
N GLU A 120 -11.76 13.31 0.67
CA GLU A 120 -13.17 12.95 0.60
C GLU A 120 -13.37 11.58 -0.05
N LEU A 121 -12.50 11.20 -0.98
CA LEU A 121 -12.53 9.90 -1.66
C LEU A 121 -11.65 8.88 -0.94
N CYS A 122 -10.43 9.26 -0.54
CA CYS A 122 -9.51 8.34 0.10
C CYS A 122 -9.91 8.02 1.55
N THR A 123 -9.86 6.75 1.93
CA THR A 123 -10.21 6.32 3.30
C THR A 123 -8.99 6.24 4.21
N LEU A 124 -9.07 6.84 5.41
CA LEU A 124 -8.05 6.67 6.46
C LEU A 124 -8.10 5.27 7.07
N ALA A 125 -7.18 4.38 6.65
CA ALA A 125 -7.14 2.99 7.13
C ALA A 125 -5.72 2.38 7.09
N PRO A 126 -5.36 1.51 8.05
CA PRO A 126 -4.03 0.90 8.10
C PRO A 126 -3.81 -0.25 7.11
N THR A 127 -4.88 -0.84 6.56
CA THR A 127 -4.84 -1.95 5.58
C THR A 127 -4.41 -1.47 4.19
N LEU A 128 -4.27 -2.39 3.23
CA LEU A 128 -3.79 -2.13 1.87
C LEU A 128 -4.26 -3.18 0.87
N GLY A 129 -4.16 -2.84 -0.42
CA GLY A 129 -4.43 -3.75 -1.54
C GLY A 129 -5.90 -4.03 -1.81
N ASP A 130 -6.79 -3.21 -1.24
CA ASP A 130 -8.23 -3.24 -1.47
C ASP A 130 -8.61 -2.38 -2.67
N VAL A 131 -9.85 -2.55 -3.17
CA VAL A 131 -10.37 -1.76 -4.30
C VAL A 131 -10.48 -0.27 -4.01
N ASP A 132 -10.65 0.10 -2.74
CA ASP A 132 -10.68 1.49 -2.30
C ASP A 132 -9.27 2.02 -2.06
N THR A 133 -9.06 3.30 -2.34
CA THR A 133 -7.83 4.00 -2.03
C THR A 133 -7.74 4.26 -0.53
N LEU A 134 -6.68 3.75 0.09
CA LEU A 134 -6.46 3.84 1.53
C LEU A 134 -5.23 4.67 1.84
N VAL A 135 -5.38 5.64 2.73
CA VAL A 135 -4.30 6.51 3.20
C VAL A 135 -4.02 6.28 4.66
N MET A 136 -2.77 6.47 5.06
CA MET A 136 -2.41 6.56 6.47
C MET A 136 -1.18 7.42 6.70
N HIS A 137 -1.08 7.94 7.92
CA HIS A 137 0.13 8.56 8.44
C HIS A 137 0.88 7.55 9.33
N PRO A 138 2.04 6.99 8.89
CA PRO A 138 2.70 5.91 9.60
C PRO A 138 3.10 6.27 11.04
N VAL A 139 3.58 7.49 11.28
CA VAL A 139 4.09 7.93 12.59
C VAL A 139 2.99 8.01 13.66
N SER A 140 1.78 8.46 13.33
CA SER A 140 0.67 8.55 14.30
C SER A 140 -0.18 7.27 14.38
N MET A 141 0.11 6.27 13.54
CA MET A 141 -0.67 5.03 13.46
C MET A 141 0.24 3.81 13.64
N SER A 142 0.55 3.08 12.57
CA SER A 142 1.30 1.80 12.60
C SER A 142 2.65 1.84 13.32
N HIS A 143 3.33 2.99 13.36
CA HIS A 143 4.67 3.14 13.92
C HIS A 143 4.70 4.04 15.17
N MET A 144 3.55 4.28 15.82
CA MET A 144 3.46 5.18 16.97
C MET A 144 4.41 4.80 18.12
N ASN A 145 4.63 3.50 18.33
CA ASN A 145 5.47 2.97 19.42
C ASN A 145 6.95 2.78 19.02
N VAL A 146 7.35 3.18 17.80
CA VAL A 146 8.74 3.11 17.35
C VAL A 146 9.43 4.44 17.70
N PRO A 147 10.58 4.44 18.41
CA PRO A 147 11.34 5.65 18.71
C PRO A 147 11.64 6.49 17.47
N LYS A 148 11.65 7.81 17.62
CA LYS A 148 11.78 8.76 16.50
C LYS A 148 13.03 8.50 15.67
N GLU A 149 14.17 8.29 16.34
CA GLU A 149 15.47 8.06 15.73
C GLU A 149 15.47 6.79 14.87
N ILE A 150 14.77 5.74 15.32
CA ILE A 150 14.63 4.48 14.57
C ILE A 150 13.72 4.67 13.36
N ARG A 151 12.62 5.44 13.50
CA ARG A 151 11.72 5.75 12.39
C ARG A 151 12.44 6.55 11.30
N GLU A 152 13.13 7.61 11.68
CA GLU A 152 13.86 8.47 10.75
C GLU A 152 14.98 7.72 10.04
N ALA A 153 15.71 6.85 10.74
CA ALA A 153 16.71 5.97 10.13
C ALA A 153 16.11 5.00 9.09
N ALA A 154 14.83 4.64 9.24
CA ALA A 154 14.08 3.83 8.28
C ALA A 154 13.36 4.66 7.19
N GLY A 155 13.59 5.98 7.13
CA GLY A 155 12.93 6.89 6.18
C GLY A 155 11.47 7.22 6.52
N ILE A 156 11.04 6.97 7.76
CA ILE A 156 9.69 7.27 8.26
C ILE A 156 9.72 8.63 8.95
N THR A 157 9.50 9.70 8.17
CA THR A 157 9.48 11.08 8.66
C THR A 157 8.10 11.51 9.14
N ASP A 158 8.04 12.59 9.92
CA ASP A 158 6.79 13.18 10.42
C ASP A 158 5.86 13.68 9.28
N GLY A 159 6.38 13.86 8.07
CA GLY A 159 5.60 14.27 6.89
C GLY A 159 5.20 13.11 5.97
N LEU A 160 5.55 11.87 6.32
CA LEU A 160 5.36 10.72 5.44
C LEU A 160 3.88 10.31 5.40
N VAL A 161 3.32 10.21 4.20
CA VAL A 161 2.00 9.64 3.93
C VAL A 161 2.18 8.37 3.11
N ARG A 162 1.52 7.28 3.53
CA ARG A 162 1.45 6.04 2.75
C ARG A 162 0.07 5.96 2.11
N ILE A 163 0.03 5.66 0.81
CA ILE A 163 -1.21 5.44 0.07
C ILE A 163 -1.18 4.05 -0.60
N SER A 164 -2.22 3.29 -0.35
CA SER A 164 -2.58 2.09 -1.10
C SER A 164 -3.61 2.52 -2.13
N VAL A 165 -3.15 2.74 -3.36
CA VAL A 165 -3.98 3.25 -4.45
C VAL A 165 -4.97 2.18 -4.88
N GLY A 166 -6.25 2.53 -4.89
CA GLY A 166 -7.39 1.69 -5.24
C GLY A 166 -7.59 1.56 -6.76
N ILE A 167 -8.82 1.28 -7.16
CA ILE A 167 -9.23 1.10 -8.56
C ILE A 167 -10.28 2.10 -9.04
N GLU A 168 -10.44 3.22 -8.34
CA GLU A 168 -11.31 4.34 -8.71
C GLU A 168 -10.89 4.95 -10.06
N ASP A 169 -11.68 5.89 -10.57
CA ASP A 169 -11.24 6.71 -11.69
C ASP A 169 -9.99 7.51 -11.30
N ALA A 170 -8.97 7.50 -12.17
CA ALA A 170 -7.69 8.13 -11.86
C ALA A 170 -7.81 9.66 -11.74
N ALA A 171 -8.71 10.29 -12.49
CA ALA A 171 -8.92 11.73 -12.45
C ALA A 171 -9.61 12.14 -11.14
N ASP A 172 -10.60 11.36 -10.68
CA ASP A 172 -11.27 11.60 -9.39
C ASP A 172 -10.29 11.46 -8.22
N LEU A 173 -9.46 10.41 -8.25
CA LEU A 173 -8.42 10.20 -7.24
C LEU A 173 -7.39 11.35 -7.22
N ILE A 174 -6.88 11.75 -8.39
CA ILE A 174 -5.92 12.86 -8.48
C ILE A 174 -6.59 14.18 -8.07
N GLY A 175 -7.87 14.36 -8.39
CA GLY A 175 -8.66 15.52 -7.98
C GLY A 175 -8.80 15.62 -6.46
N ASP A 176 -9.15 14.52 -5.79
CA ASP A 176 -9.25 14.45 -4.32
C ASP A 176 -7.90 14.75 -3.67
N VAL A 177 -6.82 14.08 -4.11
CA VAL A 177 -5.48 14.30 -3.57
C VAL A 177 -4.99 15.73 -3.85
N GLY A 178 -5.23 16.27 -5.05
CA GLY A 178 -4.86 17.63 -5.41
C GLY A 178 -5.58 18.68 -4.56
N GLY A 179 -6.90 18.56 -4.41
CA GLY A 179 -7.70 19.44 -3.55
C GLY A 179 -7.25 19.41 -2.09
N ALA A 180 -6.99 18.21 -1.57
CA ALA A 180 -6.49 18.02 -0.20
C ALA A 180 -5.09 18.62 0.01
N LEU A 181 -4.23 18.58 -1.03
CA LEU A 181 -2.92 19.21 -1.01
C LEU A 181 -3.02 20.73 -1.04
N GLU A 182 -3.94 21.33 -1.81
CA GLU A 182 -4.02 22.78 -1.99
C GLU A 182 -4.62 23.53 -0.79
N GLY A 183 -5.58 22.93 -0.09
CA GLY A 183 -6.13 23.48 1.16
C GLY A 183 -5.09 23.78 2.22
#